data_AF-A0A370F843-F1
#
_entry.id   AF-A0A370F843-F1
#
_cell.length_a   1.000
_cell.length_b   1.000
_cell.length_c   1.000
_cell.angle_alpha   90.00
_cell.angle_beta   90.00
_cell.angle_gamma   90.00
#
_symmetry.space_group_name_H-M   'P 1'
#
loop_
_entity.id
_entity.type
_entity.pdbx_description
1 polymer ?
#
loop_
_entity_poly.entity_id
_entity_poly.type
_entity_poly.pdbx_seq_one_letter_code
_entity_poly.pdbx_strand_id
1 'polypeptide(L)' 'MTTRYVRIVKFVAETGYTARAVETKIHRGVWIEGKHYRRAPDGCIHIDMEEYTKWVESRHQAGFDQKAAA' A
#
# COMPACT_ATOMS: atom_id res chain seq x y z
N MET A 1 -19.67 -6.18 -7.16
CA MET A 1 -19.15 -6.56 -5.84
C MET A 1 -17.63 -6.54 -5.91
N THR A 2 -17.01 -5.46 -5.46
CA THR A 2 -15.54 -5.32 -5.43
C THR A 2 -14.99 -6.05 -4.22
N THR A 3 -14.00 -6.91 -4.40
CA THR A 3 -13.32 -7.58 -3.28
C THR A 3 -12.51 -6.55 -2.50
N ARG A 4 -12.86 -6.33 -1.22
CA ARG A 4 -12.17 -5.35 -0.37
C ARG A 4 -10.69 -5.70 -0.13
N TYR A 5 -10.40 -6.98 0.09
CA TYR A 5 -9.04 -7.46 0.33
C TYR A 5 -8.49 -8.21 -0.89
N VAL A 6 -7.37 -7.74 -1.42
CA VAL A 6 -6.71 -8.37 -2.58
C VAL A 6 -5.26 -8.71 -2.28
N ARG A 7 -4.76 -9.78 -2.89
CA ARG A 7 -3.34 -10.16 -2.81
C ARG A 7 -2.49 -9.14 -3.58
N ILE A 8 -1.20 -9.03 -3.23
CA ILE A 8 -0.25 -8.12 -3.89
C ILE A 8 -0.26 -8.31 -5.42
N VAL A 9 -0.31 -9.56 -5.90
CA VAL A 9 -0.32 -9.85 -7.35
C VAL A 9 -1.52 -9.18 -8.06
N LYS A 10 -2.72 -9.30 -7.48
CA LYS A 10 -3.93 -8.68 -8.03
C LYS A 10 -3.89 -7.16 -7.90
N PHE A 11 -3.43 -6.66 -6.74
CA PHE A 11 -3.25 -5.23 -6.50
C PHE A 11 -2.33 -4.58 -7.55
N VAL A 12 -1.20 -5.21 -7.83
CA VAL A 12 -0.22 -4.79 -8.86
C VAL A 12 -0.86 -4.75 -10.24
N ALA A 13 -1.65 -5.77 -10.59
CA ALA A 13 -2.34 -5.83 -11.86
C ALA A 13 -3.41 -4.73 -12.02
N GLU A 14 -4.14 -4.41 -10.95
CA GLU A 14 -5.22 -3.42 -10.98
C GLU A 14 -4.72 -1.96 -10.89
N THR A 15 -3.63 -1.70 -10.14
CA THR A 15 -3.16 -0.34 -9.85
C THR A 15 -1.92 0.07 -10.65
N GLY A 16 -1.21 -0.88 -11.26
CA GLY A 16 0.08 -0.64 -11.93
C GLY A 16 1.26 -0.44 -10.98
N TYR A 17 1.06 -0.56 -9.66
CA TYR A 17 2.17 -0.56 -8.71
C TYR A 17 3.08 -1.78 -8.92
N THR A 18 4.34 -1.69 -8.53
CA THR A 18 5.20 -2.89 -8.43
C THR A 18 5.06 -3.54 -7.07
N ALA A 19 5.23 -4.87 -6.99
CA ALA A 19 5.25 -5.59 -5.71
C ALA A 19 6.29 -5.00 -4.74
N ARG A 20 7.47 -4.63 -5.28
CA ARG A 20 8.53 -3.97 -4.51
C ARG A 20 8.10 -2.62 -3.93
N ALA A 21 7.32 -1.82 -4.66
CA ALA A 21 6.81 -0.55 -4.14
C ALA A 21 5.85 -0.77 -2.97
N VAL A 22 4.96 -1.77 -3.08
CA VAL A 22 4.06 -2.18 -1.99
C VAL A 22 4.85 -2.63 -0.76
N GLU A 23 5.81 -3.53 -0.93
CA GLU A 23 6.68 -4.00 0.15
C GLU A 23 7.47 -2.86 0.78
N THR A 24 7.97 -1.92 -0.02
CA THR A 24 8.70 -0.75 0.47
C THR A 24 7.81 0.16 1.30
N LYS A 25 6.54 0.37 0.89
CA LYS A 25 5.57 1.16 1.66
C LYS A 25 5.22 0.51 3.00
N ILE A 26 5.10 -0.82 3.02
CA ILE A 26 4.89 -1.61 4.24
C ILE A 26 6.13 -1.51 5.14
N HIS A 27 7.32 -1.76 4.59
CA HIS A 27 8.58 -1.76 5.34
C HIS A 27 8.91 -0.38 5.93
N ARG A 28 8.66 0.70 5.18
CA ARG A 28 8.83 2.08 5.66
C ARG A 28 7.75 2.53 6.64
N GLY A 29 6.75 1.70 6.92
CA GLY A 29 5.63 2.05 7.81
C GLY A 29 4.64 3.08 7.23
N VAL A 30 4.74 3.40 5.93
CA VAL A 30 3.77 4.27 5.25
C VAL A 30 2.41 3.58 5.20
N TRP A 31 2.41 2.27 4.95
CA TRP A 31 1.22 1.44 5.04
C TRP A 31 1.21 0.70 6.38
N ILE A 32 0.07 0.72 7.06
CA ILE A 32 -0.07 0.30 8.46
C ILE A 32 -0.86 -0.99 8.48
N GLU A 33 -0.37 -1.99 9.22
CA GLU A 33 -1.06 -3.27 9.39
C GLU A 33 -2.39 -3.07 10.14
N GLY A 34 -3.45 -3.72 9.67
CA GLY A 34 -4.81 -3.55 10.18
C GLY A 34 -5.60 -2.41 9.52
N LYS A 35 -4.91 -1.44 8.90
CA LYS A 35 -5.51 -0.32 8.15
C LYS A 35 -5.35 -0.49 6.65
N HIS A 36 -4.14 -0.32 6.12
CA HIS A 36 -3.88 -0.35 4.68
C HIS A 36 -3.66 -1.78 4.17
N TYR A 37 -3.16 -2.69 5.01
CA TYR A 37 -2.96 -4.09 4.67
C TYR A 37 -3.17 -4.98 5.90
N ARG A 38 -3.35 -6.29 5.68
CA ARG A 38 -3.44 -7.32 6.74
C ARG A 38 -2.63 -8.54 6.35
N ARG A 39 -2.03 -9.20 7.34
CA ARG A 39 -1.44 -10.53 7.18
C ARG A 39 -2.51 -11.57 7.51
N ALA A 40 -2.76 -12.47 6.58
CA ALA A 40 -3.58 -13.64 6.84
C ALA A 40 -2.81 -14.64 7.73
N PRO A 41 -3.51 -15.62 8.36
CA PRO A 41 -2.88 -16.57 9.28
C PRO A 41 -1.75 -17.42 8.64
N ASP A 42 -1.76 -17.55 7.32
CA ASP A 42 -0.75 -18.20 6.48
C ASP A 42 0.45 -17.30 6.16
N GLY A 43 0.51 -16.08 6.69
CA GLY A 43 1.57 -15.10 6.44
C GLY A 43 1.36 -14.28 5.16
N CYS A 44 0.26 -14.51 4.44
CA CYS A 44 -0.03 -13.86 3.18
C CYS A 44 -0.52 -12.42 3.35
N ILE A 45 0.15 -11.46 2.71
CA ILE A 45 -0.27 -10.06 2.68
C ILE A 45 -1.50 -9.87 1.79
N HIS A 46 -2.50 -9.20 2.34
CA HIS A 46 -3.70 -8.72 1.67
C HIS A 46 -3.81 -7.20 1.82
N ILE A 47 -4.02 -6.50 0.72
CA ILE A 47 -4.18 -5.05 0.67
C ILE A 47 -5.66 -4.71 0.75
N ASP A 48 -6.02 -3.75 1.60
CA ASP A 48 -7.38 -3.20 1.69
C ASP A 48 -7.55 -2.12 0.61
N MET A 49 -8.29 -2.43 -0.45
CA MET A 49 -8.48 -1.51 -1.59
C MET A 49 -9.23 -0.24 -1.18
N GLU A 50 -10.11 -0.30 -0.18
CA GLU A 50 -10.86 0.89 0.28
C GLU A 50 -9.94 1.85 1.02
N GLU A 51 -9.12 1.34 1.96
CA GLU A 51 -8.17 2.17 2.70
C GLU A 51 -7.02 2.65 1.82
N TYR A 52 -6.62 1.87 0.80
CA TYR A 52 -5.72 2.33 -0.24
C TYR A 52 -6.30 3.53 -1.01
N THR A 53 -7.55 3.44 -1.48
CA THR A 53 -8.20 4.55 -2.20
C THR A 53 -8.28 5.79 -1.31
N LYS A 54 -8.70 5.64 -0.05
CA LYS A 54 -8.68 6.74 0.93
C LYS A 54 -7.29 7.31 1.14
N TRP A 55 -6.25 6.46 1.16
CA TRP A 55 -4.86 6.90 1.26
C TRP A 55 -4.43 7.71 0.02
N VAL A 56 -4.78 7.27 -1.19
CA VAL A 56 -4.51 8.02 -2.44
C VAL A 56 -5.26 9.35 -2.47
N GLU A 57 -6.52 9.37 -2.06
CA GLU A 57 -7.37 10.56 -2.03
C GLU A 57 -7.02 11.50 -0.88
N SER A 58 -6.51 10.96 0.23
CA SER A 58 -5.93 11.78 1.28
C SER A 58 -4.77 12.51 0.65
N ARG A 59 -4.87 13.83 0.55
CA ARG A 59 -3.77 14.69 0.08
C ARG A 59 -2.60 14.42 1.00
N HIS A 60 -1.71 13.50 0.60
CA HIS A 60 -0.46 13.31 1.29
C HIS A 60 0.40 14.55 1.00
N GLN A 61 0.26 15.53 1.89
CA GLN A 61 1.32 16.43 2.30
C GLN A 61 2.42 15.57 2.98
N ALA A 62 2.99 14.63 2.23
CA ALA A 62 4.11 13.81 2.68
C ALA A 62 5.23 14.15 1.72
N GLY A 63 6.18 14.92 2.23
CA GLY A 63 7.34 15.42 1.50
C GLY A 63 7.91 14.35 0.60
N PHE A 64 8.04 14.71 -0.67
CA PHE A 64 9.30 14.43 -1.34
C PHE A 64 10.37 14.93 -0.40
N ASP A 65 11.00 14.02 0.34
CA ASP A 65 12.28 14.27 0.98
C ASP A 65 13.14 14.91 -0.10
N GLN A 66 13.31 16.22 0.08
CA GLN A 66 14.17 17.05 -0.71
C GLN A 66 15.55 16.43 -0.54
N LYS A 67 16.08 15.77 -1.58
CA LYS A 67 17.53 15.72 -1.72
C LYS A 67 17.98 17.16 -1.99
N ALA A 68 18.08 17.93 -0.92
CA ALA A 68 18.91 19.12 -0.86
C ALA A 68 20.35 18.65 -0.72
N ALA A 69 21.18 19.14 -1.64
CA ALA A 69 22.59 19.46 -1.47
C ALA A 69 23.55 18.35 -1.02
N ALA A 70 24.34 17.87 -1.99
CA ALA A 70 25.81 17.96 -1.92
C ALA A 70 26.34 18.08 -3.35
#